data_AF-A0A845WII1-F1
#
_entry.id   AF-A0A845WII1-F1
#
_cell.length_a   1.000
_cell.length_b   1.000
_cell.length_c   1.000
_cell.angle_alpha   90.00
_cell.angle_beta   90.00
_cell.angle_gamma   90.00
#
_symmetry.space_group_name_H-M   'P 1'
#
loop_
_entity.id
_entity.type
_entity.pdbx_description
1 polymer ?
#
loop_
_entity_poly.entity_id
_entity_poly.type
_entity_poly.pdbx_seq_one_letter_code
_entity_poly.pdbx_strand_id
1 'polypeptide(L)' 'MLTSQIQMLYEGKVVIEEEEFTVEVLGGDQLVNSLLGVLWLRTKRLVVDFPMGVLTLG' A
#
# COMPACT_ATOMS: atom_id res chain seq x y z
N MET A 1 19.45 18.52 -9.93
CA MET A 1 19.42 17.14 -10.45
C MET A 1 18.32 16.41 -9.71
N LEU A 2 17.20 16.09 -10.37
CA LEU A 2 16.28 15.10 -9.80
C LEU A 2 16.94 13.74 -10.03
N THR A 3 17.43 13.13 -8.96
CA THR A 3 17.82 11.72 -9.03
C THR A 3 16.55 10.93 -9.33
N SER A 4 16.41 10.42 -10.56
CA SER A 4 15.45 9.35 -10.84
C SER A 4 15.87 8.15 -9.99
N GLN A 5 15.21 7.99 -8.85
CA GLN A 5 15.29 6.77 -8.05
C GLN A 5 14.70 5.65 -8.92
N ILE A 6 15.48 4.63 -9.21
CA ILE A 6 15.00 3.45 -9.96
C ILE A 6 13.97 2.76 -9.06
N GLN A 7 12.69 2.94 -9.40
CA GLN A 7 11.60 2.17 -8.81
C GLN A 7 11.50 0.89 -9.61
N MET A 8 11.84 -0.24 -8.98
CA MET A 8 11.71 -1.55 -9.62
C MET A 8 10.27 -2.03 -9.45
N LEU A 9 9.71 -2.57 -10.53
CA LEU A 9 8.37 -3.15 -10.54
C LEU A 9 8.46 -4.63 -10.18
N TYR A 10 7.68 -5.06 -9.22
CA TYR A 10 7.59 -6.45 -8.79
C TYR A 10 6.15 -6.91 -8.79
N GLU A 11 5.95 -8.22 -8.91
CA GLU A 11 4.71 -8.84 -8.49
C GLU A 11 4.72 -8.97 -6.98
N GLY A 12 3.75 -8.33 -6.32
CA GLY A 12 3.56 -8.37 -4.88
C GLY A 12 2.29 -9.12 -4.52
N LYS A 13 2.38 -9.93 -3.47
CA LYS A 13 1.21 -10.50 -2.78
C LYS A 13 0.91 -9.66 -1.55
N VAL A 14 -0.29 -9.12 -1.48
CA VAL A 14 -0.77 -8.28 -0.38
C VAL A 14 -1.97 -8.96 0.26
N VAL A 15 -1.97 -9.10 1.59
CA VAL A 15 -3.09 -9.67 2.35
C VAL A 15 -3.76 -8.56 3.15
N ILE A 16 -5.06 -8.36 2.95
CA ILE A 16 -5.90 -7.38 3.67
C ILE A 16 -7.15 -8.11 4.13
N GLU A 17 -7.42 -8.10 5.44
CA GLU A 17 -8.60 -8.75 6.05
C GLU A 17 -8.85 -10.17 5.52
N GLU A 18 -7.80 -11.00 5.50
CA GLU A 18 -7.82 -12.41 5.04
C GLU A 18 -7.98 -12.62 3.52
N GLU A 19 -8.12 -11.55 2.73
CA GLU A 19 -8.16 -11.60 1.28
C GLU A 19 -6.76 -11.37 0.68
N GLU A 20 -6.32 -12.25 -0.23
CA GLU A 20 -5.03 -12.15 -0.93
C GLU A 20 -5.18 -11.49 -2.30
N PHE A 21 -4.34 -10.50 -2.57
CA PHE A 21 -4.28 -9.76 -3.82
C PHE A 21 -2.90 -9.90 -4.47
N THR A 22 -2.88 -10.26 -5.75
CA THR A 22 -1.69 -10.14 -6.59
C THR A 22 -1.72 -8.80 -7.32
N VAL A 23 -0.76 -7.92 -7.03
CA VAL A 23 -0.68 -6.56 -7.58
C VAL A 23 0.75 -6.22 -8.00
N GLU A 24 0.89 -5.27 -8.91
CA GLU A 24 2.20 -4.67 -9.19
C GLU A 24 2.60 -3.74 -8.04
N VAL A 25 3.82 -3.90 -7.52
CA VAL A 25 4.38 -3.08 -6.45
C VAL A 25 5.66 -2.39 -6.90
N LEU A 26 5.84 -1.16 -6.43
CA LEU A 26 7.07 -0.40 -6.62
C LEU A 26 7.97 -0.61 -5.41
N GLY A 27 9.13 -1.21 -5.62
CA GLY A 27 10.15 -1.37 -4.59
C GLY A 27 11.24 -0.29 -4.67
N GLY A 28 11.80 0.07 -3.52
CA GLY A 28 12.95 0.97 -3.44
C GLY A 28 13.56 1.02 -2.04
N ASP A 29 14.88 1.12 -1.97
CA ASP A 29 15.67 0.98 -0.74
C ASP A 29 15.48 2.11 0.30
N GLN A 30 14.74 3.16 -0.07
CA GLN A 30 14.47 4.33 0.78
C GLN A 30 13.12 4.22 1.52
N LEU A 31 12.29 3.22 1.22
CA LEU A 31 10.98 3.03 1.85
C LEU A 31 11.12 2.11 3.06
N VAL A 32 11.11 2.71 4.25
CA VAL A 32 11.19 1.98 5.53
C VAL A 32 9.88 1.24 5.84
N ASN A 33 8.76 1.68 5.25
CA ASN A 33 7.44 1.10 5.45
C ASN A 33 6.73 0.89 4.10
N SER A 34 5.85 -0.10 4.08
CA SER A 34 4.91 -0.30 2.96
C SER A 34 3.93 0.87 2.90
N LEU A 35 3.75 1.44 1.70
CA LEU A 35 2.77 2.49 1.44
C LEU A 35 1.62 1.92 0.63
N LEU A 36 0.39 2.11 1.13
CA LEU A 36 -0.83 1.79 0.39
C LEU A 36 -1.26 3.04 -0.39
N GLY A 37 -1.16 2.96 -1.72
CA GLY A 37 -1.56 4.05 -2.61
C GLY A 37 -3.08 4.23 -2.71
N VAL A 38 -3.49 5.40 -3.22
CA VAL A 38 -4.91 5.77 -3.39
C VAL A 38 -5.71 4.83 -4.29
N LEU A 39 -5.05 3.98 -5.09
CA LEU A 39 -5.71 3.01 -5.97
C LEU A 39 -6.53 1.97 -5.18
N TRP A 40 -6.08 1.60 -3.98
CA TRP A 40 -6.82 0.69 -3.10
C TRP A 40 -8.19 1.22 -2.69
N LEU A 41 -8.36 2.55 -2.66
CA LEU A 41 -9.63 3.20 -2.29
C LEU A 41 -10.71 3.07 -3.37
N ARG A 42 -10.37 2.53 -4.54
CA ARG A 42 -11.35 2.23 -5.59
C ARG A 42 -12.19 1.00 -5.26
N THR A 43 -11.65 0.08 -4.47
CA THR A 43 -12.28 -1.22 -4.15
C THR A 43 -12.45 -1.44 -2.66
N LYS A 44 -11.64 -0.78 -1.82
CA LYS A 44 -11.65 -0.91 -0.36
C LYS A 44 -11.98 0.43 0.30
N ARG A 45 -12.58 0.38 1.49
CA ARG A 45 -12.93 1.58 2.27
C ARG A 45 -11.92 1.80 3.39
N LEU A 46 -11.14 2.87 3.29
CA LEU A 46 -10.30 3.31 4.40
C LEU A 46 -11.17 4.00 5.47
N VAL A 47 -11.15 3.50 6.70
CA VAL A 47 -11.73 4.15 7.87
C VAL A 47 -10.60 4.41 8.87
N VAL A 48 -10.45 5.68 9.25
CA VAL A 48 -9.49 6.12 10.28
C VAL A 48 -10.25 6.85 11.36
N ASP A 49 -10.24 6.29 12.57
CA ASP A 49 -10.76 6.90 13.78
C ASP A 49 -9.74 6.69 14.91
N PHE A 50 -8.87 7.68 15.12
CA PHE A 50 -7.84 7.62 16.15
C PHE A 50 -8.41 7.57 17.58
N PRO A 51 -9.42 8.38 17.95
CA PRO A 51 -10.06 8.27 19.27
C PRO A 51 -10.61 6.88 19.57
N MET A 52 -11.22 6.21 18.58
CA MET A 52 -11.73 4.86 18.73
C MET A 52 -10.70 3.76 18.47
N GLY A 53 -9.47 4.12 18.07
CA GLY A 53 -8.40 3.16 17.74
C GLY A 53 -8.67 2.33 16.48
N VAL A 54 -9.48 2.84 15.55
CA VAL A 54 -9.84 2.15 14.31
C VAL A 54 -8.96 2.62 13.16
N LEU A 55 -8.28 1.66 12.52
CA LEU A 55 -7.64 1.81 11.22
C LEU A 55 -7.93 0.55 10.42
N THR A 56 -8.89 0.62 9.51
CA THR A 56 -9.29 -0.50 8.62
C THR A 56 -9.32 -0.04 7.17
N LEU A 57 -9.04 -0.97 6.26
CA LEU A 57 -9.12 -0.79 4.81
C LEU A 57 -9.97 -1.90 4.19
N GLY A 58 -11.29 -1.79 4.37
CA GLY A 58 -12.31 -2.46 3.57
C GLY A 58 -12.48 -3.95 3.77
#